data_AF-A0A7J7NGK6-F1
#
_entry.id   AF-A0A7J7NGK6-F1
#
_cell.length_a   1.000
_cell.length_b   1.000
_cell.length_c   1.000
_cell.angle_alpha   90.00
_cell.angle_beta   90.00
_cell.angle_gamma   90.00
#
_symmetry.space_group_name_H-M   'P 1'
#
loop_
_entity.id
_entity.type
_entity.pdbx_description
1 polymer ?
#
loop_
_entity_poly.entity_id
_entity_poly.type
_entity_poly.pdbx_seq_one_letter_code
_entity_poly.pdbx_strand_id
1 'polypeptide(L)'
;MFRSKCAKFRFALQERLQEKLFNNKIEAKDMSYTDFEEKVKRTVYFDNLSPQVTPSVIKTALAQFGHVMEILFIPNYMGRKSIPTCALVEMENAKQAKSVVVEVTKLPFMMSGMPRPVRARAAEVQMFADRPQKPGFEVKCQWLDPKDPDFHVAKKLTVGSKRHVAEAAFALKYQLDKEEALSNAQADTLKSNHKKFELFDNLMYDGSHGRLALRYNVNILGD
;
A
#
# COMPACT_ATOMS: atom_id res chain seq x y z
N MET A 1 52.11 41.35 22.75
CA MET A 1 51.50 40.13 23.36
C MET A 1 49.96 40.08 23.32
N PHE A 2 49.22 41.19 23.24
CA PHE A 2 47.74 41.17 23.33
C PHE A 2 46.98 40.62 22.10
N ARG A 3 47.55 40.70 20.89
CA ARG A 3 46.88 40.24 19.67
C ARG A 3 46.74 38.71 19.55
N SER A 4 47.64 37.92 20.14
CA SER A 4 47.57 36.45 20.03
C SER A 4 46.56 35.81 21.00
N LYS A 5 46.34 36.40 22.18
CA LYS A 5 45.31 35.93 23.13
C LYS A 5 43.89 36.18 22.61
N CYS A 6 43.67 37.31 21.93
CA CYS A 6 42.37 37.65 21.33
C CYS A 6 42.00 36.74 20.15
N ALA A 7 42.98 36.32 19.34
CA ALA A 7 42.78 35.39 18.23
C ALA A 7 42.39 33.97 18.71
N LYS A 8 43.05 33.47 19.76
CA LYS A 8 42.71 32.17 20.37
C LYS A 8 41.30 32.16 20.99
N PHE A 9 40.88 33.26 21.60
CA PHE A 9 39.55 33.39 22.18
C PHE A 9 38.44 33.40 21.12
N ARG A 10 38.67 34.07 19.98
CA ARG A 10 37.75 34.06 18.84
C ARG A 10 37.61 32.68 18.21
N PHE A 11 38.71 31.95 18.04
CA PHE A 11 38.68 30.57 17.51
C PHE A 11 37.90 29.62 18.43
N ALA A 12 38.14 29.65 19.74
CA ALA A 12 37.42 28.80 20.69
C ALA A 12 35.91 29.13 20.79
N LEU A 13 35.54 30.42 20.64
CA LEU A 13 34.13 30.82 20.52
C LEU A 13 33.51 30.29 19.23
N GLN A 14 34.25 30.28 18.12
CA GLN A 14 33.78 29.82 16.83
C GLN A 14 33.60 28.30 16.79
N GLU A 15 34.51 27.53 17.38
CA GLU A 15 34.35 26.07 17.54
C GLU A 15 33.15 25.72 18.42
N ARG A 16 32.97 26.37 19.57
CA ARG A 16 31.78 26.15 20.42
C ARG A 16 30.46 26.51 19.74
N LEU A 17 30.45 27.53 18.87
CA LEU A 17 29.28 27.86 18.07
C LEU A 17 29.02 26.80 17.00
N GLN A 18 30.06 26.27 16.37
CA GLN A 18 29.93 25.17 15.40
C GLN A 18 29.45 23.88 16.06
N GLU A 19 29.95 23.53 17.24
CA GLU A 19 29.49 22.38 18.03
C GLU A 19 28.01 22.53 18.44
N LYS A 20 27.61 23.72 18.92
CA LYS A 20 26.19 23.99 19.24
C LYS A 20 25.29 23.88 18.03
N LEU A 21 25.71 24.43 16.89
CA LEU A 21 24.95 24.32 15.64
C LEU A 21 24.84 22.87 15.14
N PHE A 22 25.91 22.10 15.31
CA PHE A 22 25.94 20.68 14.96
C PHE A 22 25.00 19.86 15.85
N ASN A 23 25.04 20.06 17.17
CA ASN A 23 24.17 19.38 18.13
C ASN A 23 22.69 19.73 17.89
N ASN A 24 22.35 21.02 17.71
CA ASN A 24 20.98 21.44 17.37
C ASN A 24 20.49 20.80 16.06
N LYS A 25 21.39 20.60 15.08
CA LYS A 25 21.03 19.96 13.81
C LYS A 25 20.80 18.46 13.95
N ILE A 26 21.48 17.79 14.89
CA ILE A 26 21.23 16.38 15.22
C ILE A 26 19.89 16.25 15.94
N GLU A 27 19.64 17.07 16.97
CA GLU A 27 18.37 17.06 17.71
C GLU A 27 17.17 17.32 16.80
N ALA A 28 17.29 18.28 15.87
CA ALA A 28 16.23 18.54 14.89
C ALA A 28 15.98 17.37 13.93
N LYS A 29 17.04 16.62 13.56
CA LYS A 29 16.89 15.40 12.73
C LYS A 29 16.23 14.27 13.52
N ASP A 30 16.58 14.11 14.79
CA ASP A 30 16.02 13.09 15.66
C ASP A 30 14.53 13.33 15.89
N MET A 31 14.14 14.58 16.19
CA MET A 31 12.72 14.96 16.31
C MET A 31 11.94 14.74 15.01
N SER A 32 12.51 15.14 13.87
CA SER A 32 11.87 14.91 12.57
C SER A 32 11.69 13.42 12.26
N TYR A 33 12.62 12.57 12.70
CA TYR A 33 12.54 11.13 12.50
C TYR A 33 11.51 10.48 13.44
N THR A 34 11.39 10.93 14.70
CA THR A 34 10.35 10.44 15.63
C THR A 34 8.95 10.79 15.15
N ASP A 35 8.73 12.01 14.68
CA ASP A 35 7.45 12.44 14.12
C ASP A 35 7.07 11.62 12.88
N PHE A 36 8.07 11.30 12.05
CA PHE A 36 7.90 10.40 10.92
C PHE A 36 7.53 8.98 11.36
N GLU A 37 8.17 8.41 12.39
CA GLU A 37 7.79 7.08 12.89
C GLU A 37 6.35 7.05 13.43
N GLU A 38 5.89 8.13 14.06
CA GLU A 38 4.48 8.27 14.45
C GLU A 38 3.55 8.33 13.24
N LYS A 39 3.94 9.09 12.20
CA LYS A 39 3.24 9.10 10.91
C LYS A 39 3.15 7.70 10.29
N VAL A 40 4.22 6.93 10.30
CA VAL A 40 4.21 5.54 9.76
C VAL A 40 3.24 4.67 10.55
N LYS A 41 3.21 4.77 11.89
CA LYS A 41 2.30 3.97 12.75
C LYS A 41 0.81 4.26 12.51
N ARG A 42 0.47 5.48 12.10
CA ARG A 42 -0.91 5.88 11.73
C ARG A 42 -1.24 5.66 10.25
N THR A 43 -0.28 5.21 9.44
CA THR A 43 -0.47 4.98 8.01
C THR A 43 -0.76 3.52 7.69
N VAL A 44 -1.71 3.31 6.78
CA VAL A 44 -2.10 2.00 6.24
C VAL A 44 -1.67 1.92 4.79
N TYR A 45 -1.03 0.81 4.42
CA TYR A 45 -0.71 0.47 3.04
C TYR A 45 -1.84 -0.35 2.44
N PHE A 46 -2.43 0.15 1.36
CA PHE A 46 -3.41 -0.55 0.55
C PHE A 46 -2.80 -1.09 -0.73
N ASP A 47 -3.13 -2.35 -1.02
CA ASP A 47 -2.72 -3.09 -2.21
C ASP A 47 -3.96 -3.59 -2.97
N ASN A 48 -3.77 -3.95 -4.24
CA ASN A 48 -4.81 -4.45 -5.13
C ASN A 48 -5.92 -3.43 -5.46
N LEU A 49 -5.59 -2.13 -5.44
CA LEU A 49 -6.55 -1.08 -5.81
C LEU A 49 -6.89 -1.13 -7.30
N SER A 50 -8.14 -0.78 -7.60
CA SER A 50 -8.55 -0.58 -8.98
C SER A 50 -7.93 0.70 -9.55
N PRO A 51 -7.55 0.71 -10.85
CA PRO A 51 -7.13 1.91 -11.57
C PRO A 51 -8.08 3.11 -11.44
N GLN A 52 -9.37 2.83 -11.23
CA GLN A 52 -10.44 3.82 -11.20
C GLN A 52 -10.63 4.44 -9.80
N VAL A 53 -9.88 3.97 -8.80
CA VAL A 53 -9.99 4.49 -7.43
C VAL A 53 -9.36 5.88 -7.37
N THR A 54 -10.19 6.87 -7.08
CA THR A 54 -9.77 8.25 -6.81
C THR A 54 -9.53 8.46 -5.31
N PRO A 55 -8.80 9.51 -4.91
CA PRO A 55 -8.64 9.83 -3.49
C PRO A 55 -9.98 10.05 -2.77
N SER A 56 -10.99 10.60 -3.45
CA SER A 56 -12.33 10.78 -2.88
C SER A 56 -12.99 9.44 -2.55
N VAL A 57 -12.88 8.43 -3.43
CA VAL A 57 -13.41 7.08 -3.17
C VAL A 57 -12.77 6.47 -1.93
N ILE A 58 -11.45 6.60 -1.77
CA ILE A 58 -10.74 6.10 -0.59
C ILE A 58 -11.22 6.80 0.68
N LYS A 59 -11.37 8.13 0.65
CA LYS A 59 -11.90 8.90 1.78
C LYS A 59 -13.30 8.43 2.16
N THR A 60 -14.20 8.30 1.20
CA THR A 60 -15.58 7.85 1.45
C THR A 60 -15.63 6.42 1.96
N ALA A 61 -14.82 5.52 1.38
CA ALA A 61 -14.77 4.11 1.79
C ALA A 61 -14.23 3.95 3.22
N LEU A 62 -13.26 4.77 3.62
CA LEU A 62 -12.64 4.69 4.95
C LEU A 62 -13.31 5.59 5.99
N ALA A 63 -14.24 6.45 5.59
CA ALA A 63 -15.00 7.31 6.50
C ALA A 63 -15.75 6.50 7.59
N GLN A 64 -16.08 5.24 7.31
CA GLN A 64 -16.70 4.34 8.30
C GLN A 64 -15.74 3.91 9.44
N PHE A 65 -14.43 3.98 9.21
CA PHE A 65 -13.41 3.61 10.20
C PHE A 65 -12.79 4.81 10.91
N GLY A 66 -12.84 5.99 10.31
CA GLY A 66 -12.32 7.23 10.90
C GLY A 66 -12.02 8.32 9.87
N HIS A 67 -11.42 9.41 10.35
CA HIS A 67 -11.02 10.52 9.51
C HIS A 67 -9.67 10.24 8.81
N VAL A 68 -9.65 10.42 7.49
CA VAL A 68 -8.44 10.27 6.66
C VAL A 68 -7.77 11.63 6.50
N MET A 69 -6.50 11.74 6.92
CA MET A 69 -5.72 12.98 6.80
C MET A 69 -5.12 13.13 5.40
N GLU A 70 -4.28 12.18 5.00
CA GLU A 70 -3.50 12.24 3.77
C GLU A 70 -3.60 10.93 2.98
N ILE A 71 -3.58 11.03 1.66
CA ILE A 71 -3.57 9.88 0.75
C ILE A 71 -2.43 10.07 -0.25
N LEU A 72 -1.50 9.13 -0.26
CA LEU A 72 -0.36 9.11 -1.17
C LEU A 72 -0.44 7.88 -2.06
N PHE A 73 -0.64 8.09 -3.35
CA PHE A 73 -0.58 7.00 -4.33
C PHE A 73 0.87 6.66 -4.64
N ILE A 74 1.20 5.37 -4.64
CA ILE A 74 2.53 4.90 -5.03
C ILE A 74 2.51 4.64 -6.54
N PRO A 75 3.23 5.45 -7.35
CA PRO A 75 3.30 5.23 -8.78
C PRO A 75 4.15 3.98 -9.08
N ASN A 76 3.72 3.20 -10.06
CA ASN A 76 4.50 2.09 -10.57
C ASN A 76 5.42 2.55 -11.72
N TYR A 77 6.70 2.76 -11.42
CA TYR A 77 7.70 3.23 -12.40
C TYR A 77 8.22 2.16 -13.36
N MET A 78 8.03 0.87 -13.04
CA MET A 78 8.65 -0.25 -13.77
C MET A 78 7.61 -1.15 -14.49
N GLY A 79 6.31 -0.89 -14.32
CA GLY A 79 5.22 -1.70 -14.86
C GLY A 79 4.71 -1.28 -16.24
N ARG A 80 3.98 -2.18 -16.91
CA ARG A 80 3.44 -1.97 -18.28
C ARG A 80 2.29 -0.95 -18.38
N LYS A 81 1.79 -0.43 -17.26
CA LYS A 81 0.77 0.64 -17.20
C LYS A 81 1.03 1.49 -15.95
N SER A 82 1.13 2.82 -16.09
CA SER A 82 1.35 3.78 -14.99
C SER A 82 0.09 3.97 -14.13
N ILE A 83 -0.50 2.86 -13.68
CA ILE A 83 -1.72 2.87 -12.90
C ILE A 83 -1.33 2.67 -11.44
N PRO A 84 -1.69 3.59 -10.54
CA PRO A 84 -1.44 3.40 -9.11
C PRO A 84 -2.36 2.29 -8.58
N THR A 85 -1.78 1.13 -8.31
CA THR A 85 -2.47 -0.01 -7.68
C THR A 85 -2.34 -0.02 -6.16
N CYS A 86 -1.50 0.88 -5.63
CA CYS A 86 -1.16 0.92 -4.21
C CYS A 86 -1.28 2.35 -3.67
N ALA A 87 -1.72 2.48 -2.43
CA ALA A 87 -1.82 3.77 -1.75
C ALA A 87 -1.40 3.65 -0.29
N LEU A 88 -0.75 4.69 0.22
CA LEU A 88 -0.54 4.92 1.64
C LEU A 88 -1.62 5.89 2.11
N VAL A 89 -2.36 5.48 3.14
CA VAL A 89 -3.45 6.26 3.70
C VAL A 89 -3.16 6.55 5.16
N GLU A 90 -3.02 7.83 5.47
CA GLU A 90 -2.78 8.32 6.81
C GLU A 90 -4.12 8.52 7.54
N MET A 91 -4.32 7.76 8.63
CA MET A 91 -5.46 7.93 9.52
C MET A 91 -5.12 8.94 10.62
N GLU A 92 -6.14 9.54 11.23
CA GLU A 92 -5.97 10.45 12.36
C GLU A 92 -5.31 9.76 13.57
N ASN A 93 -5.69 8.52 13.86
CA ASN A 93 -5.21 7.76 15.02
C ASN A 93 -4.58 6.42 14.63
N ALA A 94 -3.50 6.02 15.32
CA ALA A 94 -2.88 4.71 15.14
C ALA A 94 -3.83 3.54 15.49
N LYS A 95 -4.81 3.75 16.39
CA LYS A 95 -5.84 2.75 16.69
C LYS A 95 -6.79 2.53 15.51
N GLN A 96 -7.18 3.60 14.81
CA GLN A 96 -8.00 3.54 13.60
C GLN A 96 -7.24 2.84 12.47
N ALA A 97 -5.95 3.15 12.28
CA ALA A 97 -5.12 2.44 11.30
C ALA A 97 -5.08 0.92 11.56
N LYS A 98 -4.94 0.51 12.83
CA LYS A 98 -4.98 -0.90 13.21
C LYS A 98 -6.35 -1.55 13.00
N SER A 99 -7.45 -0.87 13.34
CA SER A 99 -8.79 -1.43 13.10
C SER A 99 -9.04 -1.65 11.61
N VAL A 100 -8.68 -0.67 10.77
CA VAL A 100 -8.76 -0.79 9.30
C VAL A 100 -8.02 -2.04 8.81
N VAL A 101 -6.76 -2.23 9.23
CA VAL A 101 -5.97 -3.40 8.81
C VAL A 101 -6.64 -4.70 9.25
N VAL A 102 -7.13 -4.78 10.49
CA VAL A 102 -7.79 -5.98 11.03
C VAL A 102 -9.08 -6.29 10.28
N GLU A 103 -9.91 -5.28 10.02
CA GLU A 103 -11.22 -5.46 9.40
C GLU A 103 -11.10 -5.80 7.91
N VAL A 104 -10.25 -5.10 7.17
CA VAL A 104 -9.98 -5.38 5.75
C VAL A 104 -9.30 -6.74 5.55
N THR A 105 -8.52 -7.21 6.54
CA THR A 105 -7.92 -8.56 6.47
C THR A 105 -8.96 -9.65 6.77
N LYS A 106 -9.92 -9.39 7.65
CA LYS A 106 -10.95 -10.37 8.05
C LYS A 106 -12.08 -10.49 7.03
N LEU A 107 -12.49 -9.38 6.42
CA LEU A 107 -13.64 -9.30 5.53
C LEU A 107 -13.22 -8.79 4.15
N PRO A 108 -13.79 -9.30 3.04
CA PRO A 108 -13.49 -8.82 1.71
C PRO A 108 -13.99 -7.38 1.54
N PHE A 109 -13.07 -6.42 1.62
CA PHE A 109 -13.39 -5.00 1.49
C PHE A 109 -13.27 -4.56 0.02
N MET A 110 -14.40 -4.23 -0.60
CA MET A 110 -14.46 -3.85 -2.02
C MET A 110 -14.57 -2.34 -2.17
N MET A 111 -13.84 -1.77 -3.13
CA MET A 111 -13.91 -0.34 -3.48
C MET A 111 -14.38 -0.17 -4.93
N SER A 112 -15.13 0.91 -5.19
CA SER A 112 -15.62 1.28 -6.53
C SER A 112 -16.60 0.30 -7.20
N GLY A 113 -17.33 -0.51 -6.42
CA GLY A 113 -18.41 -1.37 -6.94
C GLY A 113 -17.97 -2.57 -7.80
N MET A 114 -16.67 -2.72 -8.09
CA MET A 114 -16.14 -3.93 -8.69
C MET A 114 -15.83 -4.95 -7.59
N PRO A 115 -16.12 -6.26 -7.80
CA PRO A 115 -15.93 -7.30 -6.79
C PRO A 115 -14.44 -7.71 -6.63
N ARG A 116 -13.56 -6.72 -6.50
CA ARG A 116 -12.12 -6.89 -6.29
C ARG A 116 -11.79 -6.47 -4.84
N PRO A 117 -11.55 -7.43 -3.94
CA PRO A 117 -11.23 -7.11 -2.56
C PRO A 117 -9.84 -6.47 -2.48
N VAL A 118 -9.77 -5.37 -1.74
CA VAL A 118 -8.55 -4.61 -1.47
C VAL A 118 -7.87 -5.22 -0.26
N ARG A 119 -6.53 -5.21 -0.26
CA ARG A 119 -5.72 -5.71 0.86
C ARG A 119 -5.14 -4.53 1.63
N ALA A 120 -5.15 -4.61 2.95
CA ALA A 120 -4.53 -3.62 3.82
C ALA A 120 -3.39 -4.25 4.63
N ARG A 121 -2.31 -3.50 4.82
CA ARG A 121 -1.18 -3.84 5.70
C ARG A 121 -0.75 -2.60 6.47
N ALA A 122 -0.07 -2.78 7.59
CA ALA A 122 0.60 -1.67 8.26
C ALA A 122 1.68 -1.10 7.32
N ALA A 123 1.80 0.23 7.27
CA ALA A 123 2.84 0.85 6.48
C ALA A 123 4.23 0.57 7.06
N GLU A 124 5.21 0.37 6.19
CA GLU A 124 6.61 0.24 6.57
C GLU A 124 7.37 1.51 6.23
N VAL A 125 8.41 1.80 7.02
CA VAL A 125 9.31 2.95 6.82
C VAL A 125 9.89 3.00 5.41
N GLN A 126 10.11 1.84 4.77
CA GLN A 126 10.70 1.73 3.44
C GLN A 126 9.76 2.12 2.30
N MET A 127 8.46 2.23 2.58
CA MET A 127 7.43 2.54 1.56
C MET A 127 7.33 4.05 1.26
N PHE A 128 7.94 4.90 2.08
CA PHE A 128 7.90 6.35 1.95
C PHE A 128 9.11 6.87 1.18
N ALA A 129 8.87 7.68 0.15
CA ALA A 129 9.93 8.29 -0.66
C ALA A 129 10.59 9.49 0.04
N ASP A 130 9.82 10.21 0.86
CA ASP A 130 10.18 11.42 1.60
C ASP A 130 10.79 11.13 2.99
N ARG A 131 11.25 9.89 3.22
CA ARG A 131 11.76 9.43 4.51
C ARG A 131 13.01 10.23 4.95
N PRO A 132 13.03 10.77 6.18
CA PRO A 132 14.24 11.35 6.76
C PRO A 132 15.32 10.29 7.01
N GLN A 133 16.60 10.68 6.89
CA GLN A 133 17.72 9.78 7.14
C GLN A 133 17.67 9.26 8.58
N LYS A 134 17.75 7.93 8.74
CA LYS A 134 17.79 7.32 10.07
C LYS A 134 19.03 7.82 10.82
N PRO A 135 18.87 8.35 12.05
CA PRO A 135 20.02 8.80 12.83
C PRO A 135 20.97 7.63 13.11
N GLY A 136 22.27 7.90 13.01
CA GLY A 136 23.34 6.92 13.22
C GLY A 136 23.58 5.94 12.07
N PHE A 137 22.88 6.06 10.92
CA PHE A 137 23.11 5.20 9.76
C PHE A 137 23.84 5.95 8.63
N GLU A 138 25.05 5.50 8.32
CA GLU A 138 25.84 5.97 7.19
C GLU A 138 25.95 4.86 6.13
N VAL A 139 25.41 5.11 4.93
CA VAL A 139 25.56 4.21 3.79
C VAL A 139 26.86 4.55 3.07
N LYS A 140 27.82 3.62 3.07
CA LYS A 140 29.03 3.72 2.26
C LYS A 140 28.85 2.87 1.02
N CYS A 141 28.78 3.52 -0.14
CA CYS A 141 28.75 2.85 -1.43
C CYS A 141 30.17 2.80 -2.01
N GLN A 142 30.66 1.61 -2.32
CA GLN A 142 31.96 1.40 -2.98
C GLN A 142 31.79 0.42 -4.14
N TRP A 143 32.48 0.70 -5.24
CA TRP A 143 32.60 -0.23 -6.36
C TRP A 143 33.70 -1.24 -6.05
N LEU A 144 33.41 -2.52 -6.21
CA LEU A 144 34.38 -3.59 -5.96
C LEU A 144 35.23 -3.85 -7.21
N ASP A 145 36.54 -3.90 -7.03
CA ASP A 145 37.47 -4.31 -8.07
C ASP A 145 37.42 -5.84 -8.27
N PRO A 146 37.66 -6.35 -9.49
CA PRO A 146 37.69 -7.79 -9.75
C PRO A 146 38.75 -8.58 -8.96
N LYS A 147 39.75 -7.89 -8.41
CA LYS A 147 40.82 -8.48 -7.60
C LYS A 147 40.46 -8.56 -6.11
N ASP A 148 39.36 -7.93 -5.70
CA ASP A 148 38.90 -7.93 -4.32
C ASP A 148 38.37 -9.33 -3.92
N PRO A 149 38.71 -9.85 -2.74
CA PRO A 149 38.20 -11.14 -2.26
C PRO A 149 36.66 -11.22 -2.26
N ASP A 150 35.97 -10.11 -2.01
CA ASP A 150 34.51 -10.08 -1.92
C ASP A 150 33.82 -9.97 -3.30
N PHE A 151 34.58 -9.71 -4.37
CA PHE A 151 34.05 -9.63 -5.74
C PHE A 151 33.31 -10.91 -6.16
N HIS A 152 33.83 -12.07 -5.76
CA HIS A 152 33.19 -13.36 -6.07
C HIS A 152 31.84 -13.53 -5.36
N VAL A 153 31.73 -13.02 -4.13
CA VAL A 153 30.47 -13.03 -3.36
C VAL A 153 29.46 -12.08 -4.02
N ALA A 154 29.88 -10.86 -4.36
CA ALA A 154 29.04 -9.90 -5.07
C ALA A 154 28.53 -10.45 -6.42
N LYS A 155 29.37 -11.18 -7.17
CA LYS A 155 28.98 -11.82 -8.42
C LYS A 155 27.93 -12.92 -8.20
N LYS A 156 28.10 -13.75 -7.18
CA LYS A 156 27.09 -14.77 -6.80
C LYS A 156 25.76 -14.14 -6.41
N LEU A 157 25.77 -13.09 -5.59
CA LEU A 157 24.57 -12.35 -5.20
C LEU A 157 23.88 -11.71 -6.41
N THR A 158 24.65 -11.17 -7.35
CA THR A 158 24.13 -10.61 -8.60
C THR A 158 23.40 -11.67 -9.44
N VAL A 159 23.98 -12.86 -9.58
CA VAL A 159 23.34 -13.99 -10.29
C VAL A 159 22.08 -14.44 -9.56
N GLY A 160 22.13 -14.56 -8.24
CA GLY A 160 20.96 -14.89 -7.40
C GLY A 160 19.83 -13.88 -7.57
N SER A 161 20.14 -12.58 -7.50
CA SER A 161 19.16 -11.51 -7.71
C SER A 161 18.50 -11.59 -9.08
N LYS A 162 19.28 -11.82 -10.15
CA LYS A 162 18.73 -12.02 -11.51
C LYS A 162 17.78 -13.22 -11.59
N ARG A 163 18.09 -14.33 -10.90
CA ARG A 163 17.20 -15.49 -10.82
C ARG A 163 15.90 -15.16 -10.10
N HIS A 164 15.98 -14.53 -8.93
CA HIS A 164 14.78 -14.12 -8.17
C HIS A 164 13.89 -13.18 -8.98
N VAL A 165 14.48 -12.25 -9.74
CA VAL A 165 13.71 -11.36 -10.64
C VAL A 165 12.98 -12.16 -11.72
N ALA A 166 13.64 -13.15 -12.34
CA ALA A 166 13.02 -14.00 -13.35
C ALA A 166 11.90 -14.89 -12.76
N GLU A 167 12.13 -15.48 -11.59
CA GLU A 167 11.15 -16.28 -10.86
C GLU A 167 9.93 -15.46 -10.44
N ALA A 168 10.16 -14.25 -9.91
CA ALA A 168 9.09 -13.33 -9.54
C ALA A 168 8.28 -12.88 -10.77
N ALA A 169 8.93 -12.58 -11.90
CA ALA A 169 8.25 -12.22 -13.14
C ALA A 169 7.41 -13.38 -13.69
N PHE A 170 7.92 -14.61 -13.59
CA PHE A 170 7.18 -15.81 -13.97
C PHE A 170 5.95 -16.04 -13.07
N ALA A 171 6.13 -15.94 -11.75
CA ALA A 171 5.05 -16.08 -10.79
C ALA A 171 3.97 -15.01 -10.98
N LEU A 172 4.37 -13.76 -11.22
CA LEU A 172 3.45 -12.65 -11.51
C LEU A 172 2.63 -12.92 -12.77
N LYS A 173 3.28 -13.37 -13.86
CA LYS A 173 2.57 -13.72 -15.10
C LYS A 173 1.50 -14.79 -14.83
N TYR A 174 1.88 -15.85 -14.12
CA TYR A 174 0.96 -16.92 -13.76
C TYR A 174 -0.22 -16.44 -12.89
N GLN A 175 0.01 -15.51 -11.97
CA GLN A 175 -1.06 -14.88 -11.18
C GLN A 175 -2.02 -14.08 -12.05
N LEU A 176 -1.51 -13.27 -12.98
CA LEU A 176 -2.33 -12.49 -13.91
C LEU A 176 -3.20 -13.38 -14.80
N ASP A 177 -2.63 -14.46 -15.37
CA ASP A 177 -3.37 -15.41 -16.20
C ASP A 177 -4.51 -16.07 -15.41
N LYS A 178 -4.28 -16.39 -14.13
CA LYS A 178 -5.31 -16.92 -13.22
C LYS A 178 -6.38 -15.89 -12.87
N GLU A 179 -5.99 -14.64 -12.60
CA GLU A 179 -6.93 -13.55 -12.32
C GLU A 179 -7.84 -13.28 -13.52
N GLU A 180 -7.31 -13.33 -14.75
CA GLU A 180 -8.08 -13.20 -15.98
C GLU A 180 -9.09 -14.35 -16.14
N ALA A 181 -8.64 -15.61 -15.96
CA ALA A 181 -9.52 -16.76 -16.01
C ALA A 181 -10.64 -16.69 -14.95
N LEU A 182 -10.31 -16.24 -13.73
CA LEU A 182 -11.27 -16.05 -12.65
C LEU A 182 -12.29 -14.96 -12.99
N SER A 183 -11.83 -13.83 -13.54
CA SER A 183 -12.69 -12.72 -13.95
C SER A 183 -13.71 -13.16 -15.01
N ASN A 184 -13.27 -13.94 -16.00
CA ASN A 184 -14.14 -14.50 -17.03
C ASN A 184 -15.20 -15.45 -16.45
N ALA A 185 -14.78 -16.38 -15.58
CA ALA A 185 -15.69 -17.30 -14.91
C ALA A 185 -16.75 -16.58 -14.04
N GLN A 186 -16.33 -15.51 -13.35
CA GLN A 186 -17.24 -14.66 -12.56
C GLN A 186 -18.23 -13.90 -13.46
N ALA A 187 -17.78 -13.38 -14.60
CA ALA A 187 -18.65 -12.68 -15.55
C ALA A 187 -19.74 -13.62 -16.13
N ASP A 188 -19.38 -14.86 -16.47
CA ASP A 188 -20.33 -15.85 -16.99
C ASP A 188 -21.32 -16.31 -15.93
N THR A 189 -20.85 -16.45 -14.68
CA THR A 189 -21.72 -16.74 -13.53
C THR A 189 -22.71 -15.60 -13.30
N LEU A 190 -22.25 -14.35 -13.35
CA LEU A 190 -23.09 -13.17 -13.18
C LEU A 190 -24.16 -13.07 -14.28
N LYS A 191 -23.79 -13.29 -15.55
CA LYS A 191 -24.75 -13.34 -16.66
C LYS A 191 -25.79 -14.45 -16.47
N SER A 192 -25.36 -15.62 -16.01
CA SER A 192 -26.24 -16.75 -15.76
C SER A 192 -27.22 -16.46 -14.63
N ASN A 193 -26.76 -15.82 -13.55
CA ASN A 193 -27.60 -15.40 -12.44
C ASN A 193 -28.59 -14.32 -12.86
N HIS A 194 -28.15 -13.31 -13.63
CA HIS A 194 -29.03 -12.28 -14.17
C HIS A 194 -30.19 -12.88 -14.98
N LYS A 195 -29.90 -13.81 -15.89
CA LYS A 195 -30.93 -14.51 -16.68
C LYS A 195 -31.94 -15.27 -15.81
N LYS A 196 -31.49 -15.85 -14.69
CA LYS A 196 -32.41 -16.51 -13.74
C LYS A 196 -33.35 -15.49 -13.10
N PHE A 197 -32.84 -14.34 -12.67
CA PHE A 197 -33.67 -13.28 -12.10
C PHE A 197 -34.67 -12.71 -13.12
N GLU A 198 -34.23 -12.44 -14.35
CA GLU A 198 -35.14 -12.01 -15.42
C GLU A 198 -36.24 -13.03 -15.70
N LEU A 199 -35.92 -14.34 -15.68
CA LEU A 199 -36.93 -15.38 -15.83
C LEU A 199 -37.96 -15.36 -14.69
N PHE A 200 -37.51 -15.18 -13.45
CA PHE A 200 -38.41 -15.05 -12.30
C PHE A 200 -39.31 -13.80 -12.41
N ASP A 201 -38.74 -12.65 -12.77
CA ASP A 201 -39.49 -11.41 -12.94
C ASP A 201 -40.57 -11.56 -14.03
N ASN A 202 -40.21 -12.19 -15.16
CA ASN A 202 -41.16 -12.48 -16.23
C ASN A 202 -42.27 -13.45 -15.78
N LEU A 203 -41.95 -14.49 -15.00
CA LEU A 203 -42.94 -15.42 -14.45
C LEU A 203 -43.89 -14.75 -13.44
N MET A 204 -43.39 -13.79 -12.67
CA MET A 204 -44.20 -12.97 -11.76
C MET A 204 -45.13 -12.06 -12.54
N TYR A 205 -44.62 -11.35 -13.56
CA TYR A 205 -45.39 -10.42 -14.39
C TYR A 205 -46.49 -11.12 -15.22
N ASP A 206 -46.17 -12.26 -15.84
CA ASP A 206 -47.10 -13.04 -16.68
C ASP A 206 -48.15 -13.83 -15.85
N GLY A 207 -48.06 -13.83 -14.51
CA GLY A 207 -48.96 -14.59 -13.64
C GLY A 207 -48.76 -16.12 -13.70
N SER A 208 -47.83 -16.59 -14.54
CA SER A 208 -47.48 -18.01 -14.72
C SER A 208 -46.96 -18.66 -13.43
N HIS A 209 -46.43 -17.88 -12.49
CA HIS A 209 -46.02 -18.35 -11.16
C HIS A 209 -47.15 -19.05 -10.39
N GLY A 210 -48.41 -18.58 -10.47
CA GLY A 210 -49.54 -19.18 -9.76
C GLY A 210 -49.92 -20.57 -10.30
N ARG A 211 -49.78 -20.78 -11.61
CA ARG A 211 -49.99 -22.11 -12.24
C ARG A 211 -48.90 -23.10 -11.82
N LEU A 212 -47.65 -22.62 -11.73
CA LEU A 212 -46.53 -23.42 -11.24
C LEU A 212 -46.70 -23.76 -9.75
N ALA A 213 -47.14 -22.80 -8.92
CA ALA A 213 -47.46 -23.00 -7.51
C ALA A 213 -48.41 -24.17 -7.27
N LEU A 214 -49.53 -24.17 -8.01
CA LEU A 214 -50.55 -25.23 -7.96
C LEU A 214 -49.99 -26.58 -8.41
N ARG A 215 -49.14 -26.60 -9.44
CA ARG A 215 -48.57 -27.85 -9.98
C ARG A 215 -47.54 -28.48 -9.05
N TYR A 216 -46.80 -27.66 -8.32
CA TYR A 216 -45.77 -28.11 -7.39
C TYR A 216 -46.24 -28.13 -5.92
N ASN A 217 -47.52 -27.83 -5.65
CA ASN A 217 -48.08 -27.69 -4.29
C ASN A 217 -47.22 -26.79 -3.38
N VAL A 218 -46.73 -25.67 -3.93
CA VAL A 218 -45.92 -24.70 -3.18
C VAL A 218 -46.79 -23.46 -2.95
N ASN A 219 -46.95 -23.04 -1.70
CA ASN A 219 -47.70 -21.84 -1.38
C ASN A 219 -46.80 -20.61 -1.56
N ILE A 220 -47.05 -19.80 -2.59
CA ILE A 220 -46.23 -18.62 -2.93
C ILE A 220 -46.72 -17.37 -2.17
N LEU A 221 -47.98 -17.38 -1.72
CA LEU A 221 -48.52 -16.41 -0.78
C LEU A 221 -48.19 -16.92 0.63
N GLY A 222 -47.09 -16.42 1.20
CA GLY A 222 -46.87 -16.54 2.65
C GLY A 222 -47.87 -15.65 3.39
N ASP A 223 -48.44 -16.18 4.48
CA ASP A 223 -48.92 -15.36 5.59
C ASP A 223 -47.74 -14.59 6.23
#